data_AF-A0A2E4MC26-F1
#
_entry.id   AF-A0A2E4MC26-F1
#
_cell.length_a   1.000
_cell.length_b   1.000
_cell.length_c   1.000
_cell.angle_alpha   90.00
_cell.angle_beta   90.00
_cell.angle_gamma   90.00
#
_symmetry.space_group_name_H-M   'P 1'
#
loop_
_entity.id
_entity.type
_entity.pdbx_description
1 polymer ?
#
loop_
_entity_poly.entity_id
_entity_poly.type
_entity_poly.pdbx_seq_one_letter_code
_entity_poly.pdbx_strand_id
1 'polypeptide(L)'
;ITKSTPLGSLDRPFNPLALALGSHASFVARAIDRETAHLQSMIQRAHSHKGSSYVEIYQNCNIFNDKAFAPMTDRETKSDTVLWLENKKPLLFGAEMNKGIIVDGNTPKVVELGDKWSVDDLLVHDETDWTIAMMLSHFTYQDDFPNPIGVFYCVDEPIYEVMLDEQIKFAIKNKGKGDIQALLDGADNWVVE
;
A
#
# COMPACT_ATOMS: atom_id res chain seq x y z
N ILE A 1 11.23 -15.92 16.72
CA ILE A 1 12.04 -16.00 17.97
C ILE A 1 13.22 -15.05 17.81
N THR A 2 13.50 -14.22 18.79
CA THR A 2 14.63 -13.25 18.77
C THR A 2 15.41 -13.32 20.08
N LYS A 3 16.55 -12.61 20.18
CA LYS A 3 17.36 -12.60 21.42
C LYS A 3 16.60 -12.08 22.65
N SER A 4 15.81 -11.02 22.48
CA SER A 4 14.99 -10.44 23.56
C SER A 4 13.68 -11.21 23.78
N THR A 5 13.24 -12.00 22.78
CA THR A 5 12.00 -12.76 22.82
C THR A 5 12.27 -14.24 22.50
N PRO A 6 12.98 -14.96 23.40
CA PRO A 6 13.49 -16.31 23.14
C PRO A 6 12.39 -17.37 23.04
N LEU A 7 11.21 -17.11 23.59
CA LEU A 7 10.05 -18.00 23.53
C LEU A 7 9.07 -17.64 22.38
N GLY A 8 9.43 -16.67 21.53
CA GLY A 8 8.54 -16.13 20.52
C GLY A 8 7.68 -14.97 21.04
N SER A 9 7.28 -14.08 20.13
CA SER A 9 6.42 -12.93 20.48
C SER A 9 4.98 -13.40 20.62
N LEU A 10 4.32 -12.92 21.69
CA LEU A 10 2.88 -13.09 21.91
C LEU A 10 2.06 -11.99 21.24
N ASP A 11 2.74 -10.96 20.72
CA ASP A 11 2.09 -9.80 20.12
C ASP A 11 1.50 -10.18 18.76
N ARG A 12 0.32 -9.63 18.48
CA ARG A 12 -0.26 -9.73 17.14
C ARG A 12 0.60 -8.90 16.17
N PRO A 13 0.95 -9.44 14.98
CA PRO A 13 1.65 -8.66 13.97
C PRO A 13 0.89 -7.39 13.60
N PHE A 14 1.63 -6.29 13.50
CA PHE A 14 1.12 -5.04 12.97
C PHE A 14 0.92 -5.17 11.46
N ASN A 15 -0.15 -4.57 10.90
CA ASN A 15 -0.43 -4.58 9.46
C ASN A 15 -0.21 -3.17 8.87
N PRO A 16 0.97 -2.90 8.28
CA PRO A 16 1.30 -1.57 7.77
C PRO A 16 0.44 -1.15 6.59
N LEU A 17 0.05 -2.08 5.72
CA LEU A 17 -0.84 -1.79 4.59
C LEU A 17 -2.22 -1.33 5.07
N ALA A 18 -2.81 -2.04 6.03
CA ALA A 18 -4.11 -1.65 6.59
C ALA A 18 -4.04 -0.28 7.28
N LEU A 19 -2.93 0.04 7.95
CA LEU A 19 -2.71 1.38 8.51
C LEU A 19 -2.62 2.44 7.40
N ALA A 20 -1.77 2.23 6.39
CA ALA A 20 -1.55 3.18 5.31
C ALA A 20 -2.85 3.44 4.54
N LEU A 21 -3.58 2.37 4.21
CA LEU A 21 -4.93 2.47 3.65
C LEU A 21 -5.81 3.25 4.60
N GLY A 22 -6.06 2.80 5.84
CA GLY A 22 -6.94 3.48 6.80
C GLY A 22 -6.58 4.94 7.12
N SER A 23 -5.36 5.37 6.81
CA SER A 23 -4.90 6.77 6.90
C SER A 23 -5.11 7.57 5.60
N HIS A 24 -5.81 6.99 4.63
CA HIS A 24 -6.13 7.52 3.31
C HIS A 24 -4.90 7.86 2.45
N ALA A 25 -3.84 7.05 2.49
CA ALA A 25 -2.77 7.15 1.49
C ALA A 25 -3.35 6.86 0.10
N SER A 26 -3.10 7.76 -0.86
CA SER A 26 -3.65 7.65 -2.22
C SER A 26 -2.83 6.75 -3.15
N PHE A 27 -1.67 6.29 -2.69
CA PHE A 27 -0.90 5.21 -3.32
C PHE A 27 -0.35 4.26 -2.24
N VAL A 28 -0.68 2.98 -2.36
CA VAL A 28 -0.25 1.92 -1.44
C VAL A 28 0.22 0.71 -2.23
N ALA A 29 1.47 0.28 -2.01
CA ALA A 29 2.07 -0.86 -2.68
C ALA A 29 2.92 -1.72 -1.74
N ARG A 30 3.21 -2.94 -2.19
CA ARG A 30 4.19 -3.84 -1.57
C ARG A 30 5.16 -4.39 -2.61
N ALA A 31 6.42 -4.55 -2.22
CA ALA A 31 7.45 -5.19 -3.02
C ALA A 31 8.32 -6.14 -2.17
N ILE A 32 9.13 -6.95 -2.85
CA ILE A 32 10.12 -7.85 -2.25
C ILE A 32 11.50 -7.41 -2.72
N ASP A 33 12.47 -7.31 -1.80
CA ASP A 33 13.84 -6.86 -2.07
C ASP A 33 14.56 -7.66 -3.17
N ARG A 34 14.35 -8.98 -3.18
CA ARG A 34 14.92 -9.91 -4.16
C ARG A 34 14.31 -9.80 -5.56
N GLU A 35 13.14 -9.17 -5.69
CA GLU A 35 12.43 -8.98 -6.95
C GLU A 35 12.78 -7.61 -7.53
N THR A 36 14.07 -7.42 -7.84
CA THR A 36 14.66 -6.09 -8.11
C THR A 36 13.96 -5.31 -9.22
N ALA A 37 13.58 -5.97 -10.32
CA ALA A 37 12.86 -5.34 -11.43
C ALA A 37 11.46 -4.87 -11.01
N HIS A 38 10.75 -5.68 -10.24
CA HIS A 38 9.44 -5.31 -9.69
C HIS A 38 9.57 -4.20 -8.64
N LEU A 39 10.55 -4.29 -7.73
CA LEU A 39 10.81 -3.24 -6.76
C LEU A 39 11.11 -1.90 -7.45
N GLN A 40 11.93 -1.91 -8.50
CA GLN A 40 12.22 -0.71 -9.28
C GLN A 40 10.94 -0.11 -9.88
N SER A 41 10.06 -0.94 -10.45
CA SER A 41 8.79 -0.45 -11.02
C SER A 41 7.85 0.11 -9.95
N MET A 42 7.79 -0.50 -8.76
CA MET A 42 6.99 0.03 -7.64
C MET A 42 7.51 1.39 -7.16
N ILE A 43 8.83 1.55 -7.01
CA ILE A 43 9.44 2.83 -6.62
C ILE A 43 9.18 3.91 -7.69
N GLN A 44 9.31 3.56 -8.97
CA GLN A 44 9.03 4.49 -10.07
C GLN A 44 7.56 4.95 -10.10
N ARG A 45 6.62 4.02 -9.90
CA ARG A 45 5.19 4.35 -9.79
C ARG A 45 4.91 5.23 -8.58
N ALA A 46 5.44 4.87 -7.41
CA ALA A 46 5.28 5.64 -6.17
C ALA A 46 5.83 7.07 -6.29
N HIS A 47 6.96 7.25 -6.96
CA HIS A 47 7.56 8.57 -7.23
C HIS A 47 6.75 9.40 -8.22
N SER A 48 6.16 8.75 -9.22
CA SER A 48 5.36 9.42 -10.25
C SER A 48 4.00 9.87 -9.72
N HIS A 49 3.48 9.15 -8.73
CA HIS A 49 2.21 9.44 -8.07
C HIS A 49 2.18 10.84 -7.44
N LYS A 50 1.03 11.50 -7.54
CA LYS A 50 0.82 12.85 -7.00
C LYS A 50 -0.08 12.77 -5.77
N GLY A 51 0.54 12.51 -4.63
CA GLY A 51 -0.15 12.36 -3.35
C GLY A 51 0.73 11.64 -2.34
N SER A 52 0.11 11.14 -1.26
CA SER A 52 0.82 10.34 -0.26
C SER A 52 1.04 8.92 -0.77
N SER A 53 2.31 8.56 -0.97
CA SER A 53 2.73 7.23 -1.43
C SER A 53 3.34 6.41 -0.29
N TYR A 54 2.87 5.17 -0.13
CA TYR A 54 3.43 4.18 0.79
C TYR A 54 3.85 2.91 0.03
N VAL A 55 5.07 2.45 0.28
CA VAL A 55 5.60 1.19 -0.27
C VAL A 55 6.17 0.35 0.86
N GLU A 56 5.53 -0.78 1.15
CA GLU A 56 6.08 -1.80 2.06
C GLU A 56 7.09 -2.66 1.29
N ILE A 57 8.30 -2.83 1.83
CA ILE A 57 9.33 -3.67 1.20
C ILE A 57 9.65 -4.82 2.15
N TYR A 58 9.35 -6.04 1.72
CA TYR A 58 9.82 -7.24 2.39
C TYR A 58 11.31 -7.40 2.12
N GLN A 59 12.10 -7.14 3.16
CA GLN A 59 13.55 -7.13 3.09
C GLN A 59 14.15 -8.12 4.07
N ASN A 60 14.93 -9.07 3.56
CA ASN A 60 15.55 -10.08 4.41
C ASN A 60 16.72 -9.49 5.20
N CYS A 61 16.78 -9.79 6.50
CA CYS A 61 17.93 -9.43 7.32
C CYS A 61 18.80 -10.68 7.54
N ASN A 62 19.80 -10.89 6.68
CA ASN A 62 20.66 -12.07 6.71
C ASN A 62 21.35 -12.33 8.08
N ILE A 63 21.55 -11.29 8.89
CA ILE A 63 22.27 -11.39 10.17
C ILE A 63 21.33 -11.85 11.31
N PHE A 64 20.11 -11.34 11.37
CA PHE A 64 19.25 -11.48 12.55
C PHE A 64 17.92 -12.20 12.28
N ASN A 65 17.45 -12.24 11.04
CA ASN A 65 16.17 -12.82 10.67
C ASN A 65 16.27 -13.40 9.25
N ASP A 66 17.26 -14.29 9.06
CA ASP A 66 17.49 -14.92 7.77
C ASP A 66 16.30 -15.80 7.38
N LYS A 67 15.99 -15.84 6.07
CA LYS A 67 14.89 -16.60 5.48
C LYS A 67 13.50 -16.20 5.95
N ALA A 68 13.33 -15.03 6.54
CA ALA A 68 12.03 -14.55 7.04
C ALA A 68 10.94 -14.53 5.95
N PHE A 69 11.35 -14.26 4.71
CA PHE A 69 10.47 -14.21 3.54
C PHE A 69 10.73 -15.35 2.55
N ALA A 70 11.44 -16.41 2.96
CA ALA A 70 11.81 -17.52 2.07
C ALA A 70 10.62 -18.12 1.29
N PRO A 71 9.43 -18.35 1.88
CA PRO A 71 8.28 -18.85 1.12
C PRO A 71 7.93 -17.98 -0.11
N MET A 72 8.15 -16.67 -0.02
CA MET A 72 7.82 -15.69 -1.06
C MET A 72 8.99 -15.43 -2.03
N THR A 73 10.18 -16.00 -1.77
CA THR A 73 11.37 -15.78 -2.60
C THR A 73 11.96 -17.05 -3.20
N ASP A 74 11.71 -18.20 -2.57
CA ASP A 74 12.24 -19.47 -3.01
C ASP A 74 11.46 -19.98 -4.22
N ARG A 75 12.17 -20.50 -5.23
CA ARG A 75 11.58 -20.84 -6.53
C ARG A 75 10.46 -21.88 -6.46
N GLU A 76 10.54 -22.78 -5.49
CA GLU A 76 9.60 -23.91 -5.33
C GLU A 76 8.28 -23.48 -4.68
N THR A 77 8.27 -22.39 -3.90
CA THR A 77 7.13 -21.98 -3.07
C THR A 77 6.57 -20.62 -3.45
N LYS A 78 7.36 -19.77 -4.11
CA LYS A 78 6.95 -18.40 -4.47
C LYS A 78 5.67 -18.37 -5.29
N SER A 79 5.54 -19.23 -6.30
CA SER A 79 4.37 -19.25 -7.19
C SER A 79 3.06 -19.51 -6.46
N ASP A 80 3.11 -20.27 -5.36
CA ASP A 80 1.94 -20.68 -4.59
C ASP A 80 1.67 -19.80 -3.37
N THR A 81 2.62 -18.94 -3.00
CA THR A 81 2.53 -18.07 -1.82
C THR A 81 2.49 -16.59 -2.14
N VAL A 82 2.75 -16.21 -3.40
CA VAL A 82 2.70 -14.81 -3.88
C VAL A 82 1.57 -14.64 -4.87
N LEU A 83 0.73 -13.63 -4.62
CA LEU A 83 -0.29 -13.16 -5.54
C LEU A 83 0.18 -11.84 -6.15
N TRP A 84 0.56 -11.87 -7.42
CA TRP A 84 0.97 -10.67 -8.14
C TRP A 84 -0.24 -9.82 -8.51
N LEU A 85 -0.28 -8.59 -8.00
CA LEU A 85 -1.35 -7.65 -8.25
C LEU A 85 -1.08 -6.90 -9.55
N GLU A 86 -1.98 -7.07 -10.51
CA GLU A 86 -1.99 -6.35 -11.77
C GLU A 86 -3.35 -5.69 -11.97
N ASN A 87 -3.35 -4.39 -12.23
CA ASN A 87 -4.60 -3.63 -12.35
C ASN A 87 -5.48 -4.21 -13.47
N LYS A 88 -6.78 -4.35 -13.17
CA LYS A 88 -7.81 -4.87 -14.08
C LYS A 88 -7.58 -6.30 -14.55
N LYS A 89 -6.78 -7.08 -13.83
CA LYS A 89 -6.59 -8.51 -14.08
C LYS A 89 -7.22 -9.37 -12.98
N PRO A 90 -7.66 -10.59 -13.30
CA PRO A 90 -8.13 -11.54 -12.31
C PRO A 90 -7.01 -11.88 -11.31
N LEU A 91 -7.38 -12.04 -10.04
CA LEU A 91 -6.47 -12.45 -8.97
C LEU A 91 -6.15 -13.95 -9.10
N LEU A 92 -5.14 -14.24 -9.93
CA LEU A 92 -4.70 -15.58 -10.31
C LEU A 92 -3.24 -15.82 -9.88
N PHE A 93 -2.95 -17.02 -9.38
CA PHE A 93 -1.63 -17.43 -8.90
C PHE A 93 -1.44 -18.96 -8.95
N GLY A 94 -0.32 -19.47 -8.45
CA GLY A 94 0.08 -20.88 -8.53
C GLY A 94 1.10 -21.14 -9.64
N ALA A 95 1.88 -22.22 -9.51
CA ALA A 95 2.93 -22.57 -10.47
C ALA A 95 2.40 -22.73 -11.92
N GLU A 96 1.19 -23.29 -12.04
CA GLU A 96 0.49 -23.52 -13.30
C GLU A 96 -0.63 -22.50 -13.55
N MET A 97 -0.67 -21.40 -12.79
CA MET A 97 -1.75 -20.39 -12.83
C MET A 97 -3.15 -21.01 -12.67
N ASN A 98 -3.26 -21.99 -11.76
CA ASN A 98 -4.47 -22.78 -11.53
C ASN A 98 -5.23 -22.41 -10.25
N LYS A 99 -4.78 -21.42 -9.48
CA LYS A 99 -5.45 -20.96 -8.26
C LYS A 99 -5.88 -19.52 -8.39
N GLY A 100 -7.02 -19.15 -7.81
CA GLY A 100 -7.49 -17.78 -7.83
C GLY A 100 -8.28 -17.38 -6.59
N ILE A 101 -8.60 -16.09 -6.50
CA ILE A 101 -9.39 -15.52 -5.41
C ILE A 101 -10.80 -15.25 -5.91
N ILE A 102 -11.81 -15.73 -5.19
CA ILE A 102 -13.22 -15.33 -5.37
C ILE A 102 -13.72 -14.64 -4.11
N VAL A 103 -14.87 -13.98 -4.22
CA VAL A 103 -15.61 -13.45 -3.07
C VAL A 103 -16.98 -14.11 -3.02
N ASP A 104 -17.24 -14.85 -1.94
CA ASP A 104 -18.53 -15.46 -1.66
C ASP A 104 -19.27 -14.62 -0.61
N GLY A 105 -20.23 -13.81 -1.06
CA GLY A 105 -20.84 -12.75 -0.25
C GLY A 105 -19.82 -11.66 0.08
N ASN A 106 -19.32 -11.67 1.33
CA ASN A 106 -18.28 -10.75 1.82
C ASN A 106 -17.00 -11.49 2.26
N THR A 107 -16.88 -12.78 1.93
CA THR A 107 -15.77 -13.61 2.39
C THR A 107 -14.89 -14.01 1.21
N PRO A 108 -13.62 -13.58 1.18
CA PRO A 108 -12.68 -14.04 0.17
C PRO A 108 -12.38 -15.53 0.36
N LYS A 109 -12.14 -16.25 -0.74
CA LYS A 109 -11.74 -17.67 -0.73
C LYS A 109 -10.73 -17.92 -1.84
N VAL A 110 -9.73 -18.75 -1.54
CA VAL A 110 -8.88 -19.36 -2.56
C VAL A 110 -9.65 -20.52 -3.19
N VAL A 111 -9.66 -20.56 -4.52
CA VAL A 111 -10.23 -21.67 -5.31
C VAL A 111 -9.21 -22.19 -6.30
N GLU A 112 -9.36 -23.46 -6.66
CA GLU A 112 -8.65 -24.06 -7.77
C GLU A 112 -9.52 -24.02 -9.03
N LEU A 113 -8.93 -23.63 -10.14
CA LEU A 113 -9.57 -23.59 -11.46
C LEU A 113 -9.74 -25.01 -12.01
N GLY A 114 -10.82 -25.22 -12.74
CA GLY A 114 -11.18 -26.53 -13.29
C GLY A 114 -12.66 -26.61 -13.59
N ASP A 115 -13.31 -27.70 -13.19
CA ASP A 115 -14.70 -27.98 -13.56
C ASP A 115 -15.71 -26.99 -12.96
N LYS A 116 -15.44 -26.45 -11.77
CA LYS A 116 -16.38 -25.58 -11.04
C LYS A 116 -16.10 -24.08 -11.24
N TRP A 117 -14.83 -23.70 -11.37
CA TRP A 117 -14.40 -22.31 -11.38
C TRP A 117 -13.52 -22.05 -12.59
N SER A 118 -13.81 -20.96 -13.28
CA SER A 118 -13.05 -20.45 -14.41
C SER A 118 -12.38 -19.12 -14.06
N VAL A 119 -11.54 -18.61 -14.95
CA VAL A 119 -10.86 -17.32 -14.78
C VAL A 119 -11.87 -16.17 -14.66
N ASP A 120 -13.02 -16.28 -15.35
CA ASP A 120 -14.06 -15.24 -15.37
C ASP A 120 -14.82 -15.14 -14.03
N ASP A 121 -14.74 -16.17 -13.19
CA ASP A 121 -15.35 -16.18 -11.86
C ASP A 121 -14.47 -15.51 -10.80
N LEU A 122 -13.19 -15.26 -11.11
CA LEU A 122 -12.23 -14.70 -10.17
C LEU A 122 -12.48 -13.21 -9.93
N LEU A 123 -12.18 -12.78 -8.69
CA LEU A 123 -12.15 -11.36 -8.36
C LEU A 123 -11.11 -10.67 -9.24
N VAL A 124 -11.52 -9.60 -9.90
CA VAL A 124 -10.64 -8.74 -10.70
C VAL A 124 -10.05 -7.67 -9.80
N HIS A 125 -8.72 -7.55 -9.81
CA HIS A 125 -8.04 -6.49 -9.09
C HIS A 125 -8.36 -5.13 -9.68
N ASP A 126 -8.70 -4.17 -8.84
CA ASP A 126 -8.90 -2.78 -9.22
C ASP A 126 -8.14 -1.89 -8.25
N GLU A 127 -7.08 -1.25 -8.73
CA GLU A 127 -6.27 -0.34 -7.91
C GLU A 127 -7.05 0.89 -7.44
N THR A 128 -8.25 1.16 -7.96
CA THR A 128 -9.10 2.26 -7.51
C THR A 128 -10.18 1.82 -6.52
N ASP A 129 -10.33 0.52 -6.29
CA ASP A 129 -11.34 -0.03 -5.38
C ASP A 129 -10.76 -0.19 -3.97
N TRP A 130 -11.22 0.67 -3.08
CA TRP A 130 -10.83 0.66 -1.68
C TRP A 130 -11.19 -0.64 -0.95
N THR A 131 -12.35 -1.24 -1.26
CA THR A 131 -12.82 -2.47 -0.62
C THR A 131 -11.91 -3.64 -0.98
N ILE A 132 -11.52 -3.76 -2.25
CA ILE A 132 -10.55 -4.76 -2.70
C ILE A 132 -9.20 -4.52 -2.03
N ALA A 133 -8.71 -3.27 -2.01
CA ALA A 133 -7.44 -2.93 -1.38
C ALA A 133 -7.39 -3.32 0.12
N MET A 134 -8.45 -2.98 0.86
CA MET A 134 -8.55 -3.31 2.29
C MET A 134 -8.72 -4.81 2.53
N MET A 135 -9.41 -5.53 1.63
CA MET A 135 -9.52 -6.98 1.72
C MET A 135 -8.15 -7.65 1.50
N LEU A 136 -7.45 -7.26 0.43
CA LEU A 136 -6.12 -7.78 0.09
C LEU A 136 -5.08 -7.49 1.19
N SER A 137 -5.14 -6.31 1.84
CA SER A 137 -4.20 -5.99 2.92
C SER A 137 -4.30 -6.98 4.08
N HIS A 138 -5.46 -7.61 4.29
CA HIS A 138 -5.70 -8.58 5.37
C HIS A 138 -5.34 -10.01 5.02
N PHE A 139 -4.96 -10.33 3.77
CA PHE A 139 -4.48 -11.66 3.41
C PHE A 139 -3.13 -11.96 4.05
N THR A 140 -2.36 -10.90 4.33
CA THR A 140 -1.07 -11.02 5.01
C THR A 140 -1.28 -11.61 6.41
N TYR A 141 -0.47 -12.62 6.75
CA TYR A 141 -0.56 -13.37 8.01
C TYR A 141 -1.76 -14.33 8.15
N GLN A 142 -2.41 -14.69 7.04
CA GLN A 142 -3.36 -15.80 6.99
C GLN A 142 -2.76 -16.96 6.18
N ASP A 143 -2.64 -18.13 6.80
CA ASP A 143 -1.99 -19.30 6.18
C ASP A 143 -2.75 -19.82 4.95
N ASP A 144 -4.07 -19.57 4.89
CA ASP A 144 -4.94 -20.01 3.80
C ASP A 144 -4.85 -19.11 2.54
N PHE A 145 -4.17 -17.96 2.61
CA PHE A 145 -4.10 -16.99 1.52
C PHE A 145 -2.68 -16.74 1.02
N PRO A 146 -2.49 -16.46 -0.28
CA PRO A 146 -1.23 -15.95 -0.79
C PRO A 146 -0.99 -14.51 -0.30
N ASN A 147 0.27 -14.09 -0.27
CA ASN A 147 0.68 -12.74 0.05
C ASN A 147 0.56 -11.86 -1.20
N PRO A 148 -0.28 -10.82 -1.19
CA PRO A 148 -0.40 -9.95 -2.35
C PRO A 148 0.84 -9.03 -2.45
N ILE A 149 1.39 -8.92 -3.66
CA ILE A 149 2.58 -8.12 -3.99
C ILE A 149 2.26 -7.27 -5.23
N GLY A 150 2.59 -5.98 -5.19
CA GLY A 150 2.23 -5.02 -6.23
C GLY A 150 1.50 -3.81 -5.65
N VAL A 151 0.77 -3.09 -6.49
CA VAL A 151 -0.02 -1.92 -6.07
C VAL A 151 -1.39 -2.39 -5.60
N PHE A 152 -1.73 -2.06 -4.35
CA PHE A 152 -3.03 -2.36 -3.75
C PHE A 152 -4.04 -1.27 -4.07
N TYR A 153 -3.60 -0.01 -4.00
CA TYR A 153 -4.46 1.15 -4.17
C TYR A 153 -3.68 2.30 -4.82
N CYS A 154 -4.30 2.98 -5.79
CA CYS A 154 -3.76 4.12 -6.52
C CYS A 154 -4.91 4.96 -7.08
N VAL A 155 -5.15 6.14 -6.49
CA VAL A 155 -6.20 7.07 -6.93
C VAL A 155 -5.68 8.50 -6.93
N ASP A 156 -6.23 9.33 -7.81
CA ASP A 156 -5.98 10.77 -7.78
C ASP A 156 -6.84 11.41 -6.68
N GLU A 157 -6.19 12.17 -5.79
CA GLU A 157 -6.82 12.90 -4.69
C GLU A 157 -6.30 14.34 -4.65
N PRO A 158 -7.05 15.30 -4.08
CA PRO A 158 -6.57 16.67 -3.89
C PRO A 158 -5.25 16.70 -3.11
N ILE A 159 -4.28 17.44 -3.65
CA ILE A 159 -2.94 17.54 -3.09
C ILE A 159 -2.88 18.78 -2.20
N TYR A 160 -2.47 18.60 -0.95
CA TYR A 160 -2.43 19.68 0.03
C TYR A 160 -1.63 20.89 -0.46
N GLU A 161 -0.46 20.67 -1.07
CA GLU A 161 0.39 21.75 -1.58
C GLU A 161 -0.27 22.55 -2.70
N VAL A 162 -1.05 21.88 -3.57
CA VAL A 162 -1.80 22.54 -4.65
C VAL A 162 -2.92 23.39 -4.06
N MET A 163 -3.71 22.82 -3.14
CA MET A 163 -4.80 23.54 -2.47
C MET A 163 -4.30 24.73 -1.64
N LEU A 164 -3.16 24.57 -0.97
CA LEU A 164 -2.51 25.63 -0.20
C LEU A 164 -2.04 26.77 -1.12
N ASP A 165 -1.38 26.46 -2.22
CA ASP A 165 -0.93 27.46 -3.19
C ASP A 165 -2.12 28.23 -3.81
N GLU A 166 -3.20 27.53 -4.16
CA GLU A 166 -4.45 28.14 -4.61
C GLU A 166 -5.06 29.07 -3.56
N GLN A 167 -5.09 28.63 -2.29
CA GLN A 167 -5.57 29.44 -1.17
C GLN A 167 -4.73 30.71 -0.98
N ILE A 168 -3.39 30.60 -1.06
CA ILE A 168 -2.47 31.74 -0.98
C ILE A 168 -2.72 32.73 -2.13
N LYS A 169 -2.81 32.24 -3.36
CA LYS A 169 -3.09 33.07 -4.55
C LYS A 169 -4.42 33.79 -4.42
N PHE A 170 -5.45 33.10 -3.94
CA PHE A 170 -6.75 33.69 -3.67
C PHE A 170 -6.67 34.80 -2.62
N ALA A 171 -5.95 34.58 -1.51
CA ALA A 171 -5.75 35.59 -0.47
C ALA A 171 -5.02 36.82 -1.02
N ILE A 172 -3.94 36.64 -1.78
CA ILE A 172 -3.17 37.74 -2.37
C ILE A 172 -4.04 38.57 -3.33
N LYS A 173 -4.85 37.91 -4.16
CA LYS A 173 -5.73 38.58 -5.12
C LYS A 173 -6.78 39.46 -4.43
N ASN A 174 -7.33 39.02 -3.31
CA ASN A 174 -8.46 39.69 -2.65
C ASN A 174 -8.04 40.64 -1.51
N LYS A 175 -6.91 40.37 -0.84
CA LYS A 175 -6.43 41.11 0.34
C LYS A 175 -5.09 41.80 0.12
N GLY A 176 -4.45 41.62 -1.04
CA GLY A 176 -3.08 42.05 -1.29
C GLY A 176 -2.05 41.08 -0.72
N LYS A 177 -0.76 41.34 -0.98
CA LYS A 177 0.35 40.47 -0.53
C LYS A 177 0.51 40.36 0.99
N GLY A 178 -0.15 41.24 1.74
CA GLY A 178 0.12 41.45 3.17
C GLY A 178 1.44 42.18 3.39
N ASP A 179 1.57 42.78 4.57
CA ASP A 179 2.81 43.37 5.06
C ASP A 179 3.01 42.87 6.49
N ILE A 180 4.14 42.21 6.73
CA ILE A 180 4.49 41.66 8.04
C ILE A 180 4.65 42.79 9.05
N GLN A 181 5.24 43.92 8.66
CA GLN A 181 5.41 45.04 9.58
C GLN A 181 4.05 45.60 9.98
N ALA A 182 3.15 45.83 9.02
CA ALA A 182 1.78 46.26 9.31
C ALA A 182 0.99 45.27 10.18
N LEU A 183 1.24 43.96 10.05
CA LEU A 183 0.63 42.94 10.89
C LEU A 183 1.17 42.96 12.33
N LEU A 184 2.49 43.12 12.50
CA LEU A 184 3.14 43.21 13.80
C LEU A 184 2.81 44.51 14.52
N ASP A 185 2.73 45.61 13.76
CA ASP A 185 2.29 46.91 14.25
C ASP A 185 0.84 46.84 14.74
N GLY A 186 0.02 45.95 14.16
CA GLY A 186 -1.36 45.72 14.60
C GLY A 186 -2.21 46.99 14.58
N ALA A 187 -3.40 46.92 15.20
CA ALA A 187 -4.22 48.12 15.43
C ALA A 187 -3.82 48.85 16.73
N ASP A 188 -3.24 48.12 17.69
CA ASP A 188 -2.95 48.59 19.04
C ASP A 188 -1.44 48.46 19.34
N ASN A 189 -0.62 49.29 18.70
CA ASN A 189 0.77 49.49 19.14
C ASN A 189 0.91 50.77 19.97
N TRP A 190 1.95 50.80 20.80
CA TRP A 190 2.41 52.00 21.48
C TRP A 190 3.93 52.06 21.45
N VAL A 191 4.47 53.27 21.40
CA VAL A 191 5.91 53.52 21.49
C VAL A 191 6.25 53.76 22.96
N VAL A 192 7.26 53.07 23.49
CA VAL A 192 7.80 53.31 24.83
C VAL A 192 8.96 54.29 24.73
N GLU A 193 8.91 55.39 25.49
CA GLU A 193 9.99 56.36 25.64
C GLU A 193 10.94 56.01 26.80
#